data_AF-X1T8Q1-F1
#
_entry.id   AF-X1T8Q1-F1
#
_cell.length_a   1.000
_cell.length_b   1.000
_cell.length_c   1.000
_cell.angle_alpha   90.00
_cell.angle_beta   90.00
_cell.angle_gamma   90.00
#
_symmetry.space_group_name_H-M   'P 1'
#
loop_
_entity.id
_entity.type
_entity.pdbx_description
1 polymer ?
#
loop_
_entity_poly.entity_id
_entity_poly.type
_entity_poly.pdbx_seq_one_letter_code
_entity_poly.pdbx_strand_id
1 'polypeptide(L)'
;MSGINNPGPWVPLIIVCKAADQAVNNSVVLVNDDHLLLTLGPNQVLLVELYLLEGSVSINSDFKAGWSYPAGCSIKWAIMKDPSTAGYAQGWRGVAPGKTAVSPKSEAQSDECASFAGTQGIRIIALVVNGATPGTLNFQWAQNSAVVEDTKVLEN
;
A
#
# COMPACT_ATOMS: atom_id res chain seq x y z
N MET A 1 12.36 35.44 9.79
CA MET A 1 11.79 34.11 9.49
C MET A 1 12.37 33.69 8.15
N SER A 2 13.24 32.67 8.13
CA SER A 2 13.84 32.17 6.88
C SER A 2 12.73 31.52 6.06
N GLY A 3 12.41 32.09 4.90
CA GLY A 3 11.42 31.53 3.99
C GLY A 3 11.85 30.13 3.54
N ILE A 4 10.90 29.21 3.44
CA ILE A 4 11.09 27.96 2.73
C ILE A 4 11.16 28.33 1.24
N ASN A 5 12.38 28.56 0.76
CA ASN A 5 12.64 28.71 -0.67
C ASN A 5 12.59 27.31 -1.30
N ASN A 6 11.61 27.03 -2.14
CA ASN A 6 11.54 25.79 -2.91
C ASN A 6 12.68 25.77 -3.95
N PRO A 7 13.74 24.94 -3.82
CA PRO A 7 14.99 25.15 -4.54
C PRO A 7 15.19 24.27 -5.78
N GLY A 8 14.14 23.63 -6.33
CA GLY A 8 14.33 22.63 -7.40
C GLY A 8 13.27 22.63 -8.50
N PRO A 9 13.58 22.03 -9.68
CA PRO A 9 12.60 21.80 -10.73
C PRO A 9 11.44 20.95 -10.19
N TRP A 10 10.22 21.32 -10.56
CA TRP A 10 9.01 20.58 -10.18
C TRP A 10 9.14 19.11 -10.56
N VAL A 11 9.09 18.22 -9.58
CA VAL A 11 8.95 16.78 -9.87
C VAL A 11 7.56 16.59 -10.48
N PRO A 12 7.45 15.99 -11.68
CA PRO A 12 6.15 15.79 -12.31
C PRO A 12 5.27 14.88 -11.45
N LEU A 13 3.99 15.24 -11.34
CA LEU A 13 2.98 14.37 -10.72
C LEU A 13 2.78 13.15 -11.63
N ILE A 14 2.96 11.96 -11.07
CA ILE A 14 2.67 10.69 -11.75
C ILE A 14 1.43 10.09 -11.12
N ILE A 15 0.45 9.73 -11.95
CA ILE A 15 -0.80 9.08 -11.54
C ILE A 15 -0.86 7.71 -12.21
N VAL A 16 -1.13 6.68 -11.41
CA VAL A 16 -1.31 5.29 -11.86
C VAL A 16 -2.68 4.84 -11.37
N CYS A 17 -3.52 4.34 -12.28
CA CYS A 17 -4.85 3.82 -11.97
C CYS A 17 -4.90 2.32 -12.25
N LYS A 18 -5.73 1.60 -11.49
CA LYS A 18 -5.93 0.17 -11.61
C LYS A 18 -6.99 -0.11 -12.69
N ALA A 19 -6.58 -0.81 -13.74
CA ALA A 19 -7.41 -0.99 -14.93
C ALA A 19 -8.39 -2.18 -14.85
N ALA A 20 -8.19 -3.11 -13.91
CA ALA A 20 -9.12 -4.22 -13.65
C ALA A 20 -8.88 -4.81 -12.25
N ASP A 21 -9.93 -5.46 -11.73
CA ASP A 21 -9.88 -6.24 -10.50
C ASP A 21 -8.80 -7.33 -10.56
N GLN A 22 -8.13 -7.55 -9.44
CA GLN A 22 -7.24 -8.70 -9.25
C GLN A 22 -7.67 -9.44 -7.99
N ALA A 23 -7.74 -10.77 -8.06
CA ALA A 23 -8.16 -11.62 -6.95
C ALA A 23 -7.02 -12.51 -6.47
N VAL A 24 -6.96 -12.71 -5.15
CA VAL A 24 -6.14 -13.71 -4.47
C VAL A 24 -7.07 -14.60 -3.67
N ASN A 25 -6.94 -15.91 -3.85
CA ASN A 25 -7.73 -16.94 -3.18
C ASN A 25 -6.79 -17.95 -2.53
N ASN A 26 -7.03 -18.28 -1.26
CA ASN A 26 -6.30 -19.29 -0.49
C ASN A 26 -4.77 -19.12 -0.53
N SER A 27 -4.29 -17.87 -0.40
CA SER A 27 -2.86 -17.59 -0.46
C SER A 27 -2.44 -16.44 0.46
N VAL A 28 -1.38 -16.72 1.21
CA VAL A 28 -0.65 -15.74 2.03
C VAL A 28 0.64 -15.27 1.34
N VAL A 29 0.90 -15.66 0.10
CA VAL A 29 2.11 -15.20 -0.60
C VAL A 29 1.80 -13.86 -1.25
N LEU A 30 2.57 -12.83 -0.91
CA LEU A 30 2.47 -11.52 -1.56
C LEU A 30 2.64 -11.67 -3.06
N VAL A 31 1.67 -11.18 -3.82
CA VAL A 31 1.71 -11.11 -5.28
C VAL A 31 1.81 -9.66 -5.71
N ASN A 32 2.48 -9.42 -6.84
CA ASN A 32 2.48 -8.11 -7.48
C ASN A 32 1.08 -7.77 -8.00
N ASP A 33 0.70 -6.51 -7.88
CA ASP A 33 -0.45 -6.01 -8.59
C ASP A 33 -0.12 -5.87 -10.09
N ASP A 34 -1.07 -6.24 -10.94
CA ASP A 34 -0.87 -6.23 -12.39
C ASP A 34 -0.88 -4.80 -12.98
N HIS A 35 -1.42 -3.81 -12.24
CA HIS A 35 -1.61 -2.45 -12.75
C HIS A 35 -0.93 -1.37 -11.90
N LEU A 36 -0.76 -1.60 -10.60
CA LEU A 36 -0.23 -0.60 -9.67
C LEU A 36 1.31 -0.64 -9.60
N LEU A 37 1.93 -0.19 -10.69
CA LEU A 37 3.37 -0.16 -10.88
C LEU A 37 3.88 1.23 -11.30
N LEU A 38 5.05 1.61 -10.78
CA LEU A 38 5.69 2.90 -11.00
C LEU A 38 7.14 2.69 -11.42
N THR A 39 7.52 3.24 -12.58
CA THR A 39 8.91 3.26 -13.03
C THR A 39 9.71 4.28 -12.23
N LEU A 40 10.75 3.82 -11.56
CA LEU A 40 11.72 4.63 -10.83
C LEU A 40 12.94 4.89 -11.71
N GLY A 41 13.22 6.16 -11.95
CA GLY A 41 14.49 6.63 -12.49
C GLY A 41 15.62 6.53 -11.46
N PRO A 42 16.88 6.71 -11.90
CA PRO A 42 18.02 6.66 -11.00
C PRO A 42 18.01 7.86 -10.03
N ASN A 43 18.40 7.62 -8.77
CA ASN A 43 18.53 8.63 -7.71
C ASN A 43 17.25 9.42 -7.42
N GLN A 44 16.07 8.85 -7.72
CA GLN A 44 14.80 9.50 -7.44
C GLN A 44 14.40 9.40 -5.97
N VAL A 45 13.79 10.47 -5.46
CA VAL A 45 13.12 10.50 -4.15
C VAL A 45 11.67 10.86 -4.39
N LEU A 46 10.74 9.97 -4.05
CA LEU A 46 9.31 10.11 -4.32
C LEU A 46 8.50 9.96 -3.03
N LEU A 47 7.48 10.81 -2.88
CA LEU A 47 6.36 10.55 -2.00
C LEU A 47 5.28 9.84 -2.84
N VAL A 48 4.90 8.63 -2.41
CA VAL A 48 3.85 7.84 -3.05
C VAL A 48 2.66 7.81 -2.10
N GLU A 49 1.50 8.24 -2.59
CA GLU A 49 0.23 8.02 -1.93
C GLU A 49 -0.61 7.08 -2.78
N LEU A 50 -1.09 6.00 -2.17
CA LEU A 50 -1.90 4.99 -2.81
C LEU A 50 -3.26 4.91 -2.13
N TYR A 51 -4.32 5.03 -2.93
CA TYR A 51 -5.71 4.89 -2.52
C TYR A 51 -6.29 3.67 -3.22
N LEU A 52 -6.69 2.67 -2.44
CA LEU A 52 -7.16 1.38 -2.94
C LEU A 52 -8.61 1.15 -2.56
N LEU A 53 -9.34 0.45 -3.42
CA LEU A 53 -10.56 -0.25 -3.07
C LEU A 53 -10.24 -1.73 -2.94
N GLU A 54 -10.52 -2.29 -1.77
CA GLU A 54 -10.39 -3.72 -1.47
C GLU A 54 -11.79 -4.34 -1.37
N GLY A 55 -11.96 -5.53 -1.92
CA GLY A 55 -13.14 -6.37 -1.72
C GLY A 55 -12.79 -7.68 -1.01
N SER A 56 -13.58 -8.11 -0.04
CA SER A 56 -13.43 -9.44 0.57
C SER A 56 -14.78 -10.09 0.82
N VAL A 57 -14.86 -11.42 0.64
CA VAL A 57 -16.07 -12.21 0.92
C VAL A 57 -16.35 -12.29 2.42
N SER A 58 -15.32 -12.43 3.25
CA SER A 58 -15.45 -12.49 4.70
C SER A 58 -14.28 -11.83 5.42
N ILE A 59 -14.44 -11.64 6.73
CA ILE A 59 -13.40 -11.14 7.63
C ILE A 59 -12.23 -12.12 7.81
N ASN A 60 -12.34 -13.36 7.34
CA ASN A 60 -11.38 -14.42 7.69
C ASN A 60 -10.07 -14.34 6.89
N SER A 61 -10.11 -13.84 5.66
CA SER A 61 -8.92 -13.69 4.82
C SER A 61 -7.99 -12.62 5.37
N ASP A 62 -8.59 -11.51 5.81
CA ASP A 62 -7.91 -10.25 6.14
C ASP A 62 -6.99 -9.78 4.99
N PHE A 63 -6.34 -8.63 5.12
CA PHE A 63 -5.56 -8.04 4.03
C PHE A 63 -4.15 -7.71 4.48
N LYS A 64 -3.17 -8.08 3.65
CA LYS A 64 -1.79 -7.66 3.86
C LYS A 64 -1.19 -7.04 2.61
N ALA A 65 -0.36 -6.04 2.83
CA ALA A 65 0.33 -5.27 1.80
C ALA A 65 1.84 -5.33 1.96
N GLY A 66 2.54 -5.08 0.85
CA GLY A 66 3.98 -4.93 0.76
C GLY A 66 4.37 -4.27 -0.56
N TRP A 67 5.64 -4.37 -0.92
CA TRP A 67 6.19 -3.79 -2.15
C TRP A 67 7.24 -4.72 -2.75
N SER A 68 7.25 -4.85 -4.08
CA SER A 68 8.49 -5.19 -4.78
C SER A 68 9.14 -3.92 -5.29
N TYR A 69 10.46 -3.91 -5.29
CA TYR A 69 11.27 -2.71 -5.52
C TYR A 69 12.63 -3.10 -6.13
N PRO A 70 13.27 -2.19 -6.88
CA PRO A 70 14.56 -2.48 -7.48
C PRO A 70 15.69 -2.53 -6.44
N ALA A 71 16.78 -3.21 -6.79
CA ALA A 71 17.96 -3.28 -5.93
C ALA A 71 18.52 -1.88 -5.66
N GLY A 72 18.85 -1.60 -4.39
CA GLY A 72 19.34 -0.29 -3.95
C GLY A 72 18.23 0.74 -3.71
N CYS A 73 16.95 0.36 -3.83
CA CYS A 73 15.83 1.15 -3.37
C CYS A 73 15.58 0.94 -1.87
N SER A 74 15.23 2.01 -1.17
CA SER A 74 14.77 1.98 0.22
C SER A 74 13.39 2.61 0.34
N ILE A 75 12.54 2.06 1.22
CA ILE A 75 11.16 2.50 1.37
C ILE A 75 10.83 2.61 2.84
N LYS A 76 10.26 3.75 3.23
CA LYS A 76 9.55 3.92 4.51
C LYS A 76 8.09 4.12 4.24
N TRP A 77 7.25 3.21 4.70
CA TRP A 77 5.84 3.22 4.34
C TRP A 77 4.92 2.81 5.48
N ALA A 78 3.64 3.14 5.33
CA ALA A 78 2.61 2.70 6.25
C ALA A 78 1.25 2.67 5.59
N ILE A 79 0.42 1.71 6.04
CA ILE A 79 -1.03 1.82 5.88
C ILE A 79 -1.50 2.90 6.86
N MET A 80 -2.20 3.90 6.36
CA MET A 80 -2.83 4.93 7.18
C MET A 80 -4.01 4.32 7.92
N LYS A 81 -4.01 4.47 9.24
CA LYS A 81 -5.01 3.86 10.12
C LYS A 81 -5.68 4.96 10.93
N ASP A 82 -7.00 5.11 10.81
CA ASP A 82 -7.82 5.96 11.67
C ASP A 82 -7.80 5.45 13.14
N PRO A 83 -7.50 6.31 14.15
CA PRO A 83 -7.60 5.96 15.56
C PRO A 83 -9.08 5.86 16.00
N SER A 84 -9.79 4.80 15.64
CA SER A 84 -11.08 4.51 16.27
C SER A 84 -10.92 3.45 17.36
N THR A 85 -11.36 3.79 18.57
CA THR A 85 -11.36 2.93 19.76
C THR A 85 -12.39 1.79 19.66
N ALA A 86 -13.21 1.76 18.60
CA ALA A 86 -14.31 0.85 18.40
C ALA A 86 -14.26 0.23 17.00
N GLY A 87 -13.37 -0.76 16.83
CA GLY A 87 -13.53 -1.93 15.94
C GLY A 87 -13.63 -1.74 14.42
N TYR A 88 -14.28 -0.70 13.89
CA TYR A 88 -14.55 -0.55 12.46
C TYR A 88 -14.75 0.94 12.13
N ALA A 89 -13.70 1.66 11.73
CA ALA A 89 -13.88 2.98 11.13
C ALA A 89 -14.41 2.81 9.69
N GLN A 90 -15.66 3.22 9.47
CA GLN A 90 -16.28 3.33 8.16
C GLN A 90 -15.68 4.52 7.41
N GLY A 91 -15.06 4.28 6.26
CA GLY A 91 -14.62 5.34 5.35
C GLY A 91 -13.31 5.00 4.64
N TRP A 92 -12.21 4.94 5.40
CA TRP A 92 -10.86 4.62 4.93
C TRP A 92 -10.07 4.12 6.16
N ARG A 93 -9.98 2.79 6.35
CA ARG A 93 -9.97 2.10 7.66
C ARG A 93 -9.10 2.62 8.83
N GLY A 94 -9.58 2.24 10.02
CA GLY A 94 -8.93 2.34 11.33
C GLY A 94 -8.15 1.11 11.78
N VAL A 95 -7.35 1.28 12.83
CA VAL A 95 -6.40 0.30 13.39
C VAL A 95 -7.10 -0.97 13.90
N ALA A 96 -6.55 -2.17 13.64
CA ALA A 96 -7.01 -3.42 14.29
C ALA A 96 -6.91 -3.30 15.83
N PRO A 97 -7.91 -3.75 16.62
CA PRO A 97 -7.88 -3.63 18.08
C PRO A 97 -6.55 -4.13 18.68
N GLY A 98 -5.88 -3.30 19.48
CA GLY A 98 -4.62 -3.64 20.15
C GLY A 98 -3.34 -3.35 19.36
N LYS A 99 -3.39 -2.76 18.16
CA LYS A 99 -2.18 -2.27 17.48
C LYS A 99 -1.93 -0.80 17.86
N THR A 100 -0.68 -0.46 18.17
CA THR A 100 -0.24 0.91 18.50
C THR A 100 -0.14 1.79 17.25
N ALA A 101 0.10 3.10 17.44
CA ALA A 101 0.30 4.10 16.40
C ALA A 101 1.11 3.60 15.19
N VAL A 102 0.76 4.10 14.01
CA VAL A 102 1.38 3.77 12.71
C VAL A 102 2.91 3.80 12.82
N SER A 103 3.53 2.61 12.89
CA SER A 103 4.98 2.47 12.88
C SER A 103 5.42 2.28 11.43
N PRO A 104 6.24 3.19 10.86
CA PRO A 104 6.71 3.05 9.49
C PRO A 104 7.45 1.74 9.30
N LYS A 105 7.06 1.01 8.26
CA LYS A 105 7.68 -0.23 7.81
C LYS A 105 8.89 0.06 6.92
N SER A 106 9.87 -0.83 6.90
CA SER A 106 10.90 -0.86 5.86
C SER A 106 10.39 -1.59 4.60
N GLU A 107 11.14 -1.45 3.51
CA GLU A 107 10.85 -2.02 2.19
C GLU A 107 10.58 -3.53 2.21
N ALA A 108 11.29 -4.30 3.06
CA ALA A 108 11.15 -5.76 3.13
C ALA A 108 10.00 -6.24 4.03
N GLN A 109 9.33 -5.33 4.75
CA GLN A 109 8.26 -5.67 5.68
C GLN A 109 6.91 -5.62 4.99
N SER A 110 5.98 -6.46 5.45
CA SER A 110 4.56 -6.32 5.17
C SER A 110 3.84 -5.59 6.32
N ASP A 111 2.65 -5.07 6.02
CA ASP A 111 1.71 -4.60 7.03
C ASP A 111 0.31 -5.12 6.75
N GLU A 112 -0.48 -5.22 7.81
CA GLU A 112 -1.82 -5.77 7.78
C GLU A 112 -2.83 -4.63 7.96
N CYS A 113 -3.91 -4.70 7.17
CA CYS A 113 -5.13 -3.99 7.47
C CYS A 113 -5.95 -4.79 8.49
N ALA A 114 -7.06 -4.24 8.97
CA ALA A 114 -7.98 -4.99 9.80
C ALA A 114 -8.97 -5.77 8.92
N SER A 115 -9.40 -6.94 9.40
CA SER A 115 -10.35 -7.86 8.76
C SER A 115 -11.71 -7.23 8.39
N PHE A 116 -12.23 -7.55 7.20
CA PHE A 116 -13.44 -6.94 6.64
C PHE A 116 -14.22 -7.89 5.72
N ALA A 117 -15.53 -7.66 5.53
CA ALA A 117 -16.36 -8.29 4.50
C ALA A 117 -17.14 -7.21 3.71
N GLY A 118 -17.09 -7.25 2.38
CA GLY A 118 -17.67 -6.24 1.47
C GLY A 118 -16.61 -5.49 0.66
N THR A 119 -16.86 -4.21 0.34
CA THR A 119 -15.88 -3.29 -0.28
C THR A 119 -15.44 -2.16 0.65
N GLN A 120 -14.14 -1.83 0.70
CA GLN A 120 -13.59 -0.75 1.54
C GLN A 120 -12.41 0.00 0.93
N GLY A 121 -12.20 1.23 1.41
CA GLY A 121 -11.04 2.05 1.05
C GLY A 121 -9.82 1.82 1.96
N ILE A 122 -8.63 1.75 1.37
CA ILE A 122 -7.34 1.72 2.07
C ILE A 122 -6.47 2.87 1.56
N ARG A 123 -5.82 3.60 2.47
CA ARG A 123 -4.81 4.60 2.13
C ARG A 123 -3.43 4.15 2.60
N ILE A 124 -2.45 4.23 1.72
CA ILE A 124 -1.05 3.89 2.00
C ILE A 124 -0.19 5.08 1.63
N ILE A 125 0.79 5.41 2.48
CA ILE A 125 1.78 6.45 2.21
C ILE A 125 3.16 5.81 2.25
N ALA A 126 4.01 6.14 1.28
CA ALA A 126 5.39 5.67 1.21
C ALA A 126 6.36 6.79 0.79
N LEU A 127 7.50 6.87 1.47
CA LEU A 127 8.67 7.61 1.04
C LEU A 127 9.64 6.63 0.40
N VAL A 128 9.93 6.82 -0.88
CA VAL A 128 10.76 5.94 -1.70
C VAL A 128 12.03 6.68 -2.10
N VAL A 129 13.18 6.06 -1.86
CA VAL A 129 14.49 6.57 -2.30
C VAL A 129 15.14 5.50 -3.16
N ASN A 130 15.24 5.74 -4.46
CA ASN A 130 15.86 4.82 -5.41
C ASN A 130 17.37 5.08 -5.54
N GLY A 131 18.14 4.02 -5.75
CA GLY A 131 19.57 4.09 -6.02
C GLY A 131 19.88 4.44 -7.47
N ALA A 132 21.12 4.18 -7.89
CA ALA A 132 21.60 4.47 -9.24
C ALA A 132 20.99 3.56 -10.34
N THR A 133 20.35 2.45 -9.96
CA THR A 133 19.76 1.50 -10.92
C THR A 133 18.28 1.83 -11.09
N PRO A 134 17.82 2.18 -12.31
CA PRO A 134 16.40 2.33 -12.59
C PRO A 134 15.66 1.00 -12.42
N GLY A 135 14.36 1.06 -12.14
CA GLY A 135 13.55 -0.16 -12.06
C GLY A 135 12.09 0.13 -11.75
N THR A 136 11.38 -0.85 -11.23
CA THR A 136 9.93 -0.76 -11.00
C THR A 136 9.62 -0.96 -9.53
N LEU A 137 8.91 0.01 -8.96
CA LEU A 137 8.17 -0.17 -7.72
C LEU A 137 6.81 -0.78 -8.08
N ASN A 138 6.44 -1.89 -7.45
CA ASN A 138 5.13 -2.51 -7.67
C ASN A 138 4.48 -2.80 -6.31
N PHE A 139 3.21 -2.40 -6.18
CA PHE A 139 2.41 -2.68 -5.00
C PHE A 139 2.16 -4.18 -4.88
N GLN A 140 2.43 -4.75 -3.71
CA GLN A 140 2.16 -6.16 -3.44
C GLN A 140 1.06 -6.33 -2.41
N TRP A 141 0.27 -7.38 -2.56
CA TRP A 141 -0.75 -7.72 -1.59
C TRP A 141 -1.07 -9.21 -1.59
N ALA A 142 -1.77 -9.65 -0.55
CA ALA A 142 -2.30 -11.00 -0.40
C ALA A 142 -3.33 -11.05 0.74
N GLN A 143 -3.88 -12.24 1.00
CA GLN A 143 -4.61 -12.50 2.23
C GLN A 143 -3.63 -12.56 3.41
N ASN A 144 -4.03 -12.08 4.58
CA ASN A 144 -3.22 -12.27 5.79
C ASN A 144 -3.28 -13.74 6.25
N SER A 145 -4.46 -14.36 6.09
CA SER A 145 -4.74 -15.77 6.33
C SER A 145 -5.27 -16.43 5.06
N ALA A 146 -4.73 -17.59 4.70
CA ALA A 146 -5.20 -18.33 3.53
C ALA A 146 -6.60 -18.90 3.79
N VAL A 147 -7.58 -18.44 3.02
CA VAL A 147 -8.96 -18.93 3.06
C VAL A 147 -9.47 -19.17 1.65
N VAL A 148 -10.36 -20.15 1.47
CA VAL A 148 -10.94 -20.51 0.17
C VAL A 148 -12.05 -19.54 -0.21
N GLU A 149 -11.69 -18.27 -0.30
CA GLU A 149 -12.55 -17.13 -0.56
C GLU A 149 -11.71 -16.06 -1.27
N ASP A 150 -12.34 -15.23 -2.10
CA ASP A 150 -11.63 -14.16 -2.81
C ASP A 150 -11.42 -12.95 -1.91
N THR A 151 -10.17 -12.48 -1.86
CA THR A 151 -9.85 -11.09 -1.55
C THR A 151 -9.43 -10.42 -2.84
N LYS A 152 -9.83 -9.17 -3.06
CA LYS A 152 -9.65 -8.44 -4.30
C LYS A 152 -9.12 -7.04 -4.06
N VAL A 153 -8.30 -6.55 -4.98
CA VAL A 153 -8.09 -5.12 -5.20
C VAL A 153 -8.90 -4.75 -6.43
N LEU A 154 -9.75 -3.74 -6.33
CA LEU A 154 -10.76 -3.38 -7.34
C LEU A 154 -10.28 -2.26 -8.28
N GLU A 155 -10.82 -2.22 -9.50
CA GLU A 155 -10.58 -1.14 -10.47
C GLU A 155 -10.95 0.26 -9.96
N ASN A 156 -10.28 1.31 -10.49
CA ASN A 156 -10.54 2.71 -10.15
C ASN A 156 -10.26 3.73 -11.26
#